data_AF-A0A965WIK2-F1
#
_entry.id   AF-A0A965WIK2-F1
#
_cell.length_a   1.000
_cell.length_b   1.000
_cell.length_c   1.000
_cell.angle_alpha   90.00
_cell.angle_beta   90.00
_cell.angle_gamma   90.00
#
_symmetry.space_group_name_H-M   'P 1'
#
loop_
_entity.id
_entity.type
_entity.pdbx_description
1 polymer ?
#
loop_
_entity_poly.entity_id
_entity_poly.type
_entity_poly.pdbx_seq_one_letter_code
_entity_poly.pdbx_strand_id
1 'polypeptide(L)'
;MAVSSTSNSSGSSIASIDVASVVGQLMQSENKPLDALNKKIEQQNLVISDLGTIKSKIATFQDALKDFENPNSYNSVDVSYPDKTVLTATGSNGALLGNFSVTVNTLAKADTWSISGFTATTNTIGIAAGGFSLTVAGTTYNSNSPPTGISALGANPTVTDLANWINSLGVDAAAAVVKTTDSSSYVLQIYGTKTGTANAVSYSGITTAATGLSINKTDGTTGTPGTSETAAVTFTALNAGQRLTLAGLTFTAGSSGATAEQVASAFGGLADGNSATSLNTSKTLGTAAGGTFTAGAVSGWSSSAYSSGSAVITFTASTTGNVTDLSGSFLTAAQTTTATDSQITVNSTSFVRSSNVISDVIDGVTLNLFNTSATAQMINVSRGSDTSETVIKKMIDTYNDWLQRIKL
;
A
#
# COMPACT_ATOMS: atom_id res chain seq x y z
N MET A 1 46.42 89.46 37.86
CA MET A 1 45.72 90.25 38.90
C MET A 1 44.61 91.03 38.25
N ALA A 2 43.35 90.78 38.62
CA ALA A 2 42.31 91.78 38.83
C ALA A 2 41.03 91.04 39.28
N VAL A 3 40.72 91.19 40.55
CA VAL A 3 39.48 90.77 41.21
C VAL A 3 38.32 91.66 40.75
N SER A 4 37.11 91.11 40.73
CA SER A 4 35.94 91.81 41.29
C SER A 4 34.70 90.91 41.30
N SER A 5 34.09 90.82 42.47
CA SER A 5 32.72 90.36 42.70
C SER A 5 31.97 91.49 43.40
N THR A 6 30.79 91.83 42.87
CA THR A 6 29.78 92.74 43.46
C THR A 6 28.53 92.61 42.58
N SER A 7 27.26 92.56 43.02
CA SER A 7 26.61 92.66 44.33
C SER A 7 25.13 92.26 44.14
N ASN A 8 24.50 91.85 45.24
CA ASN A 8 23.11 91.42 45.45
C ASN A 8 22.06 92.56 45.32
N SER A 9 20.81 92.26 44.88
CA SER A 9 19.57 92.58 45.64
C SER A 9 18.25 92.43 44.85
N SER A 10 17.32 91.69 45.49
CA SER A 10 15.88 91.98 45.72
C SER A 10 14.86 92.05 44.57
N GLY A 11 13.84 91.19 44.68
CA GLY A 11 12.53 91.35 44.01
C GLY A 11 11.67 90.08 44.05
N SER A 12 10.81 89.96 45.06
CA SER A 12 9.75 88.94 45.14
C SER A 12 8.43 89.48 44.58
N SER A 13 7.50 88.57 44.28
CA SER A 13 6.24 88.74 43.53
C SER A 13 6.49 88.80 42.02
N ILE A 14 6.18 87.79 41.25
CA ILE A 14 5.11 86.80 41.32
C ILE A 14 5.76 85.51 40.84
N ALA A 15 5.72 84.45 41.64
CA ALA A 15 5.82 83.12 41.07
C ALA A 15 4.64 83.00 40.11
N SER A 16 4.84 83.41 38.85
CA SER A 16 4.37 82.64 37.73
C SER A 16 4.82 81.24 38.07
N ILE A 17 3.96 80.48 38.76
CA ILE A 17 4.13 79.05 38.89
C ILE A 17 4.14 78.65 37.42
N ASP A 18 5.34 78.43 36.91
CA ASP A 18 5.52 77.90 35.59
C ASP A 18 5.04 76.47 35.71
N VAL A 19 3.71 76.32 35.61
CA VAL A 19 3.03 75.05 35.79
C VAL A 19 3.62 74.07 34.79
N ALA A 20 4.07 74.53 33.62
CA ALA A 20 4.77 73.70 32.67
C ALA A 20 6.13 73.19 33.18
N SER A 21 6.97 74.01 33.84
CA SER A 21 8.23 73.53 34.41
C SER A 21 8.07 72.78 35.72
N VAL A 22 7.11 73.12 36.58
CA VAL A 22 6.81 72.36 37.82
C VAL A 22 6.16 71.01 37.49
N VAL A 23 5.23 70.97 36.53
CA VAL A 23 4.69 69.70 35.99
C VAL A 23 5.78 68.94 35.25
N GLY A 24 6.68 69.60 34.51
CA GLY A 24 7.83 68.95 33.89
C GLY A 24 8.80 68.34 34.91
N GLN A 25 9.08 69.03 36.03
CA GLN A 25 9.93 68.52 37.11
C GLN A 25 9.24 67.41 37.91
N LEU A 26 7.92 67.49 38.14
CA LEU A 26 7.11 66.43 38.76
C LEU A 26 7.04 65.21 37.84
N MET A 27 6.75 65.37 36.55
CA MET A 27 6.76 64.32 35.54
C MET A 27 8.14 63.66 35.43
N GLN A 28 9.23 64.42 35.47
CA GLN A 28 10.57 63.84 35.51
C GLN A 28 10.81 63.04 36.79
N SER A 29 10.35 63.52 37.95
CA SER A 29 10.48 62.78 39.21
C SER A 29 9.59 61.53 39.26
N GLU A 30 8.40 61.59 38.64
CA GLU A 30 7.42 60.51 38.55
C GLU A 30 7.81 59.46 37.49
N ASN A 31 8.59 59.85 36.47
CA ASN A 31 9.17 58.94 35.47
C ASN A 31 10.48 58.26 35.90
N LYS A 32 11.15 58.70 36.97
CA LYS A 32 12.36 58.03 37.51
C LYS A 32 12.21 56.51 37.72
N PRO A 33 11.12 56.00 38.34
CA PRO A 33 10.93 54.55 38.47
C PRO A 33 10.79 53.85 37.11
N LEU A 34 10.17 54.51 36.11
CA LEU A 34 10.03 54.00 34.76
C LEU A 34 11.40 53.90 34.06
N ASP A 35 12.26 54.91 34.18
CA ASP A 35 13.63 54.88 33.64
C ASP A 35 14.48 53.79 34.28
N ALA A 36 14.33 53.57 35.60
CA ALA A 36 15.02 52.48 36.30
C ALA A 36 14.56 51.09 35.83
N LEU A 37 13.25 50.93 35.58
CA LEU A 37 12.68 49.72 34.99
C LEU A 37 13.18 49.50 33.56
N ASN A 38 13.20 50.54 32.73
CA ASN A 38 13.72 50.46 31.35
C ASN A 38 15.20 50.04 31.32
N LYS A 39 16.05 50.61 32.19
CA LYS A 39 17.45 50.17 32.35
C LYS A 39 17.56 48.71 32.78
N LYS A 40 16.69 48.24 33.67
CA LYS A 40 16.65 46.84 34.10
C LYS A 40 16.20 45.91 32.96
N ILE A 41 15.24 46.34 32.15
CA ILE A 41 14.79 45.62 30.95
C ILE A 41 15.93 45.52 29.93
N GLU A 42 16.64 46.61 29.66
CA GLU A 42 17.83 46.61 28.77
C GLU A 42 18.91 45.64 29.29
N GLN A 43 19.23 45.67 30.59
CA GLN A 43 20.17 44.74 31.20
C GLN A 43 19.70 43.28 31.11
N GLN A 44 18.42 43.01 31.36
CA GLN A 44 17.85 41.66 31.23
C GLN A 44 17.87 41.16 29.79
N ASN A 45 17.60 42.04 28.81
CA ASN A 45 17.70 41.68 27.39
C ASN A 45 19.14 41.34 26.98
N LEU A 46 20.14 42.04 27.52
CA LEU A 46 21.55 41.70 27.34
C LEU A 46 21.86 40.32 27.94
N VAL A 47 21.45 40.06 29.18
CA VAL A 47 21.64 38.75 29.84
C VAL A 47 20.95 37.62 29.06
N ILE A 48 19.73 37.83 28.57
CA ILE A 48 19.00 36.85 27.77
C ILE A 48 19.75 36.55 26.47
N SER A 49 20.29 37.59 25.80
CA SER A 49 21.10 37.42 24.58
C SER A 49 22.39 36.64 24.84
N ASP A 50 23.08 36.95 25.94
CA ASP A 50 24.30 36.27 26.35
C ASP A 50 24.04 34.80 26.71
N LEU A 51 22.98 34.52 27.48
CA LEU A 51 22.54 33.16 27.80
C LEU A 51 22.10 32.38 26.55
N GLY A 52 21.44 33.05 25.59
CA GLY A 52 21.09 32.46 24.30
C GLY A 52 22.34 32.04 23.51
N THR A 53 23.39 32.88 23.54
CA THR A 53 24.69 32.58 22.92
C THR A 53 25.38 31.41 23.60
N ILE A 54 25.41 31.37 24.94
CA ILE A 54 26.00 30.25 25.71
C ILE A 54 25.25 28.95 25.40
N LYS A 55 23.92 28.99 25.42
CA LYS A 55 23.07 27.83 25.08
C LYS A 55 23.36 27.32 23.67
N SER A 56 23.52 28.21 22.70
CA SER A 56 23.88 27.84 21.32
C SER A 56 25.24 27.14 21.27
N LYS A 57 26.26 27.66 21.94
CA LYS A 57 27.60 27.06 21.96
C LYS A 57 27.62 25.70 22.67
N ILE A 58 26.85 25.53 23.75
CA ILE A 58 26.68 24.23 24.43
C ILE A 58 26.03 23.22 23.48
N ALA A 59 25.00 23.62 22.74
CA ALA A 59 24.36 22.74 21.76
C ALA A 59 25.36 22.31 20.66
N THR A 60 26.15 23.24 20.13
CA THR A 60 27.17 22.92 19.13
C THR A 60 28.27 22.00 19.69
N PHE A 61 28.69 22.19 20.94
CA PHE A 61 29.64 21.29 21.60
C PHE A 61 29.02 19.90 21.83
N GLN A 62 27.76 19.82 22.25
CA GLN A 62 27.03 18.56 22.40
C GLN A 62 26.96 17.79 21.08
N ASP A 63 26.72 18.47 19.97
CA ASP A 63 26.70 17.82 18.66
C ASP A 63 28.10 17.32 18.25
N ALA A 64 29.16 18.09 18.53
CA ALA A 64 30.53 17.65 18.31
C ALA A 64 30.90 16.42 19.17
N LEU A 65 30.39 16.32 20.39
CA LEU A 65 30.54 15.13 21.24
C LEU A 65 29.81 13.92 20.68
N LYS A 66 28.58 14.07 20.17
CA LYS A 66 27.86 12.96 19.51
C LYS A 66 28.62 12.44 18.29
N ASP A 67 29.22 13.35 17.51
CA ASP A 67 30.05 12.98 16.36
C ASP A 67 31.31 12.20 16.81
N PHE A 68 31.92 12.59 17.94
CA PHE A 68 33.08 11.91 18.55
C PHE A 68 32.72 10.53 19.12
N GLU A 69 31.55 10.39 19.74
CA GLU A 69 31.07 9.12 20.27
C GLU A 69 30.66 8.14 19.17
N ASN A 70 30.46 8.62 17.93
CA ASN A 70 30.06 7.78 16.81
C ASN A 70 31.21 6.85 16.38
N PRO A 71 31.07 5.51 16.51
CA PRO A 71 32.13 4.57 16.15
C PRO A 71 32.53 4.63 14.67
N ASN A 72 31.64 5.10 13.80
CA ASN A 72 31.90 5.23 12.36
C ASN A 72 32.93 6.33 12.05
N SER A 73 33.17 7.27 12.97
CA SER A 73 34.16 8.33 12.81
C SER A 73 35.61 7.80 12.78
N TYR A 74 35.86 6.65 13.41
CA TYR A 74 37.20 6.06 13.63
C TYR A 74 37.41 4.71 12.94
N ASN A 75 36.32 4.00 12.63
CA ASN A 75 36.36 2.68 11.99
C ASN A 75 35.33 2.57 10.87
N SER A 76 35.29 3.61 10.03
CA SER A 76 34.47 3.61 8.81
C SER A 76 34.86 2.44 7.91
N VAL A 77 33.87 1.91 7.19
CA VAL A 77 34.04 0.85 6.20
C VAL A 77 33.57 1.39 4.86
N ASP A 78 34.43 1.34 3.86
CA ASP A 78 34.10 1.64 2.48
C ASP A 78 33.76 0.35 1.74
N VAL A 79 32.67 0.38 0.96
CA VAL A 79 32.26 -0.75 0.12
C VAL A 79 32.15 -0.31 -1.33
N SER A 80 32.95 -0.92 -2.19
CA SER A 80 32.98 -0.67 -3.64
C SER A 80 32.52 -1.89 -4.42
N TYR A 81 31.77 -1.66 -5.49
CA TYR A 81 31.20 -2.70 -6.35
C TYR A 81 30.97 -2.12 -7.75
N PRO A 82 31.11 -2.94 -8.81
CA PRO A 82 31.20 -2.43 -10.18
C PRO A 82 29.85 -2.00 -10.77
N ASP A 83 28.77 -2.76 -10.55
CA ASP A 83 27.47 -2.50 -11.18
C ASP A 83 26.34 -2.25 -10.16
N LYS A 84 25.99 -0.98 -9.99
CA LYS A 84 24.89 -0.55 -9.09
C LYS A 84 23.50 -0.92 -9.61
N THR A 85 23.37 -1.32 -10.87
CA THR A 85 22.10 -1.75 -11.45
C THR A 85 21.78 -3.20 -11.08
N VAL A 86 22.81 -4.00 -10.76
CA VAL A 86 22.66 -5.39 -10.31
C VAL A 86 22.43 -5.45 -8.81
N LEU A 87 23.29 -4.81 -8.03
CA LEU A 87 23.19 -4.79 -6.57
C LEU A 87 23.84 -3.54 -5.97
N THR A 88 23.46 -3.22 -4.73
CA THR A 88 24.25 -2.34 -3.87
C THR A 88 24.70 -3.08 -2.63
N ALA A 89 25.83 -2.67 -2.08
CA ALA A 89 26.37 -3.22 -0.84
C ALA A 89 26.72 -2.09 0.13
N THR A 90 26.42 -2.29 1.41
CA THR A 90 26.78 -1.39 2.50
C THR A 90 27.46 -2.18 3.61
N GLY A 91 28.51 -1.60 4.20
CA GLY A 91 29.26 -2.19 5.32
C GLY A 91 28.91 -1.47 6.62
N SER A 92 28.63 -2.21 7.67
CA SER A 92 28.54 -1.68 9.03
C SER A 92 29.93 -1.54 9.66
N ASN A 93 30.02 -0.85 10.80
CA ASN A 93 31.24 -0.85 11.60
C ASN A 93 31.64 -2.29 11.94
N GLY A 94 32.93 -2.61 11.77
CA GLY A 94 33.46 -3.95 12.03
C GLY A 94 33.12 -4.98 10.96
N ALA A 95 32.57 -4.58 9.81
CA ALA A 95 32.36 -5.48 8.68
C ALA A 95 33.67 -6.18 8.27
N LEU A 96 33.53 -7.43 7.82
CA LEU A 96 34.68 -8.23 7.41
C LEU A 96 35.34 -7.62 6.17
N LEU A 97 36.58 -7.16 6.34
CA LEU A 97 37.38 -6.60 5.26
C LEU A 97 37.80 -7.70 4.27
N GLY A 98 37.73 -7.40 2.98
CA GLY A 98 38.14 -8.33 1.93
C GLY A 98 37.41 -8.15 0.61
N ASN A 99 37.68 -9.09 -0.30
CA ASN A 99 37.05 -9.17 -1.60
C ASN A 99 36.08 -10.35 -1.64
N PHE A 100 34.82 -10.07 -1.98
CA PHE A 100 33.76 -11.07 -2.09
C PHE A 100 33.26 -11.12 -3.53
N SER A 101 33.33 -12.31 -4.12
CA SER A 101 32.80 -12.55 -5.46
C SER A 101 31.33 -12.93 -5.34
N VAL A 102 30.41 -12.05 -5.76
CA VAL A 102 28.96 -12.23 -5.60
C VAL A 102 28.26 -12.32 -6.96
N THR A 103 27.57 -13.42 -7.21
CA THR A 103 26.71 -13.61 -8.38
C THR A 103 25.26 -13.67 -7.95
N VAL A 104 24.37 -12.93 -8.63
CA VAL A 104 22.92 -12.98 -8.37
C VAL A 104 22.26 -13.91 -9.37
N ASN A 105 21.83 -15.08 -8.92
CA ASN A 105 21.26 -16.13 -9.77
C ASN A 105 19.76 -15.91 -9.99
N THR A 106 19.02 -15.67 -8.90
CA THR A 106 17.56 -15.38 -8.94
C THR A 106 17.22 -14.29 -7.94
N LEU A 107 16.14 -13.56 -8.21
CA LEU A 107 15.57 -12.60 -7.27
C LEU A 107 14.40 -13.21 -6.51
N ALA A 108 14.25 -12.77 -5.27
CA ALA A 108 13.07 -13.07 -4.50
C ALA A 108 11.87 -12.30 -5.07
N LYS A 109 10.74 -12.98 -5.22
CA LYS A 109 9.47 -12.40 -5.68
C LYS A 109 8.36 -12.74 -4.71
N ALA A 110 7.34 -11.88 -4.64
CA ALA A 110 6.13 -12.14 -3.90
C ALA A 110 5.06 -12.72 -4.82
N ASP A 111 4.11 -13.48 -4.25
CA ASP A 111 2.96 -13.95 -5.00
C ASP A 111 2.07 -12.79 -5.41
N THR A 112 1.59 -12.82 -6.66
CA THR A 112 0.53 -11.91 -7.14
C THR A 112 -0.53 -12.72 -7.86
N TRP A 113 -1.78 -12.36 -7.59
CA TRP A 113 -2.97 -12.94 -8.19
C TRP A 113 -3.83 -11.84 -8.78
N SER A 114 -4.39 -12.12 -9.94
CA SER A 114 -5.28 -11.22 -10.68
C SER A 114 -6.60 -11.92 -10.92
N ILE A 115 -7.69 -11.29 -10.49
CA ILE A 115 -9.06 -11.75 -10.72
C ILE A 115 -9.77 -10.68 -11.56
N SER A 116 -10.01 -10.97 -12.83
CA SER A 116 -10.58 -10.04 -13.81
C SER A 116 -12.03 -10.38 -14.16
N GLY A 117 -12.73 -9.44 -14.80
CA GLY A 117 -14.11 -9.61 -15.26
C GLY A 117 -15.15 -8.75 -14.53
N PHE A 118 -14.70 -7.79 -13.72
CA PHE A 118 -15.56 -6.81 -13.08
C PHE A 118 -15.73 -5.57 -13.97
N THR A 119 -16.93 -4.99 -13.95
CA THR A 119 -17.29 -3.75 -14.64
C THR A 119 -17.48 -2.55 -13.69
N ALA A 120 -17.44 -2.80 -12.39
CA ALA A 120 -17.55 -1.82 -11.31
C ALA A 120 -16.94 -2.36 -10.02
N THR A 121 -16.52 -1.46 -9.13
CA THR A 121 -16.04 -1.82 -7.78
C THR A 121 -17.14 -2.38 -6.87
N THR A 122 -18.41 -2.17 -7.23
CA THR A 122 -19.59 -2.68 -6.52
C THR A 122 -20.09 -4.02 -7.05
N ASN A 123 -19.46 -4.61 -8.08
CA ASN A 123 -19.87 -5.94 -8.53
C ASN A 123 -19.69 -6.96 -7.40
N THR A 124 -20.68 -7.82 -7.22
CA THR A 124 -20.62 -8.91 -6.26
C THR A 124 -19.63 -9.98 -6.72
N ILE A 125 -18.86 -10.53 -5.79
CA ILE A 125 -18.00 -11.69 -6.01
C ILE A 125 -18.59 -12.92 -5.32
N GLY A 126 -18.67 -14.02 -6.05
CA GLY A 126 -19.17 -15.28 -5.51
C GLY A 126 -18.17 -15.92 -4.55
N ILE A 127 -18.60 -16.16 -3.31
CA ILE A 127 -17.82 -16.84 -2.28
C ILE A 127 -18.47 -18.20 -1.98
N ALA A 128 -17.65 -19.24 -1.83
CA ALA A 128 -18.12 -20.58 -1.49
C ALA A 128 -18.81 -20.60 -0.12
N ALA A 129 -19.69 -21.58 0.12
CA ALA A 129 -20.39 -21.71 1.41
C ALA A 129 -19.45 -21.80 2.62
N GLY A 130 -18.26 -22.38 2.43
CA GLY A 130 -17.19 -22.43 3.44
C GLY A 130 -16.41 -21.12 3.65
N GLY A 131 -16.81 -20.04 2.97
CA GLY A 131 -16.14 -18.75 3.03
C GLY A 131 -14.95 -18.64 2.07
N PHE A 132 -14.42 -17.43 1.98
CA PHE A 132 -13.14 -17.13 1.34
C PHE A 132 -12.02 -17.48 2.32
N SER A 133 -10.98 -18.16 1.85
CA SER A 133 -9.81 -18.50 2.66
C SER A 133 -8.56 -17.93 2.02
N LEU A 134 -7.86 -17.06 2.74
CA LEU A 134 -6.54 -16.54 2.37
C LEU A 134 -5.48 -17.26 3.18
N THR A 135 -4.44 -17.79 2.53
CA THR A 135 -3.29 -18.38 3.22
C THR A 135 -2.07 -17.50 2.99
N VAL A 136 -1.43 -17.07 4.06
CA VAL A 136 -0.21 -16.24 4.05
C VAL A 136 0.83 -16.90 4.93
N ALA A 137 2.02 -17.18 4.37
CA ALA A 137 3.11 -17.84 5.09
C ALA A 137 2.67 -19.12 5.84
N GLY A 138 1.81 -19.92 5.20
CA GLY A 138 1.24 -21.16 5.76
C GLY A 138 0.09 -20.99 6.76
N THR A 139 -0.26 -19.76 7.15
CA THR A 139 -1.40 -19.49 8.05
C THR A 139 -2.65 -19.13 7.24
N THR A 140 -3.76 -19.84 7.48
CA THR A 140 -5.04 -19.62 6.78
C THR A 140 -6.01 -18.75 7.58
N TYR A 141 -6.56 -17.73 6.95
CA TYR A 141 -7.57 -16.81 7.46
C TYR A 141 -8.87 -17.03 6.68
N ASN A 142 -9.96 -17.34 7.39
CA ASN A 142 -11.24 -17.65 6.77
C ASN A 142 -12.26 -16.52 7.02
N SER A 143 -13.01 -16.15 5.98
CA SER A 143 -13.97 -15.04 6.04
C SER A 143 -15.22 -15.31 6.87
N ASN A 144 -15.56 -16.57 7.12
CA ASN A 144 -16.69 -16.98 7.98
C ASN A 144 -16.28 -17.16 9.44
N SER A 145 -14.98 -17.26 9.70
CA SER A 145 -14.40 -17.34 11.05
C SER A 145 -13.15 -16.46 11.13
N PRO A 146 -13.31 -15.14 10.96
CA PRO A 146 -12.19 -14.22 10.93
C PRO A 146 -11.55 -14.06 12.33
N PRO A 147 -10.30 -13.57 12.41
CA PRO A 147 -9.67 -13.20 13.67
C PRO A 147 -10.50 -12.17 14.48
N THR A 148 -10.25 -12.13 15.78
CA THR A 148 -10.92 -11.19 16.70
C THR A 148 -10.75 -9.74 16.24
N GLY A 149 -11.85 -9.00 16.17
CA GLY A 149 -11.86 -7.60 15.74
C GLY A 149 -12.13 -7.39 14.24
N ILE A 150 -12.29 -8.46 13.47
CA ILE A 150 -12.61 -8.41 12.04
C ILE A 150 -14.00 -9.00 11.81
N SER A 151 -14.84 -8.29 11.07
CA SER A 151 -16.18 -8.77 10.71
C SER A 151 -16.12 -9.88 9.68
N ALA A 152 -17.04 -10.85 9.80
CA ALA A 152 -17.22 -11.87 8.77
C ALA A 152 -17.70 -11.24 7.46
N LEU A 153 -17.29 -11.83 6.34
CA LEU A 153 -17.71 -11.36 5.02
C LEU A 153 -19.18 -11.74 4.78
N GLY A 154 -19.98 -10.82 4.23
CA GLY A 154 -21.39 -11.07 3.95
C GLY A 154 -21.62 -12.16 2.90
N ALA A 155 -22.86 -12.66 2.77
CA ALA A 155 -23.18 -13.77 1.85
C ALA A 155 -22.98 -13.42 0.35
N ASN A 156 -23.08 -12.14 -0.01
CA ASN A 156 -22.89 -11.65 -1.38
C ASN A 156 -21.99 -10.39 -1.35
N PRO A 157 -20.70 -10.53 -1.01
CA PRO A 157 -19.82 -9.39 -0.86
C PRO A 157 -19.51 -8.77 -2.22
N THR A 158 -19.24 -7.48 -2.24
CA THR A 158 -18.66 -6.83 -3.42
C THR A 158 -17.17 -7.14 -3.53
N VAL A 159 -16.61 -6.94 -4.73
CA VAL A 159 -15.16 -6.99 -4.96
C VAL A 159 -14.39 -6.02 -4.05
N THR A 160 -15.00 -4.88 -3.71
CA THR A 160 -14.43 -3.92 -2.74
C THR A 160 -14.49 -4.45 -1.31
N ASP A 161 -15.58 -5.10 -0.91
CA ASP A 161 -15.70 -5.69 0.42
C ASP A 161 -14.65 -6.78 0.66
N LEU A 162 -14.39 -7.62 -0.35
CA LEU A 162 -13.35 -8.63 -0.27
C LEU A 162 -11.95 -8.00 -0.14
N ALA A 163 -11.64 -6.97 -0.94
CA ALA A 163 -10.36 -6.28 -0.85
C ALA A 163 -10.15 -5.63 0.52
N ASN A 164 -11.18 -4.97 1.06
CA ASN A 164 -11.16 -4.36 2.38
C ASN A 164 -11.02 -5.41 3.48
N TRP A 165 -11.71 -6.55 3.37
CA TRP A 165 -11.60 -7.64 4.32
C TRP A 165 -10.17 -8.19 4.38
N ILE A 166 -9.52 -8.42 3.23
CA ILE A 166 -8.12 -8.85 3.15
C ILE A 166 -7.21 -7.82 3.82
N ASN A 167 -7.36 -6.53 3.49
CA ASN A 167 -6.52 -5.46 4.06
C ASN A 167 -6.74 -5.26 5.57
N SER A 168 -7.92 -5.62 6.08
CA SER A 168 -8.25 -5.55 7.51
C SER A 168 -7.58 -6.65 8.33
N LEU A 169 -7.05 -7.72 7.70
CA LEU A 169 -6.33 -8.79 8.38
C LEU A 169 -5.01 -8.30 9.01
N GLY A 170 -4.40 -7.24 8.47
CA GLY A 170 -3.11 -6.73 8.97
C GLY A 170 -1.95 -7.71 8.81
N VAL A 171 -2.04 -8.61 7.83
CA VAL A 171 -1.04 -9.65 7.53
C VAL A 171 -0.13 -9.22 6.37
N ASP A 172 0.89 -10.01 6.05
CA ASP A 172 1.82 -9.76 4.93
C ASP A 172 1.21 -10.03 3.53
N ALA A 173 -0.06 -9.68 3.36
CA ALA A 173 -0.79 -9.73 2.10
C ALA A 173 -1.73 -8.53 1.99
N ALA A 174 -1.93 -8.03 0.78
CA ALA A 174 -2.80 -6.91 0.49
C ALA A 174 -3.65 -7.19 -0.74
N ALA A 175 -4.74 -6.44 -0.87
CA ALA A 175 -5.62 -6.50 -2.01
C ALA A 175 -6.03 -5.11 -2.50
N ALA A 176 -6.17 -4.96 -3.81
CA ALA A 176 -6.59 -3.72 -4.44
C ALA A 176 -7.51 -3.99 -5.63
N VAL A 177 -8.51 -3.14 -5.81
CA VAL A 177 -9.37 -3.15 -7.01
C VAL A 177 -8.83 -2.10 -7.97
N VAL A 178 -8.30 -2.54 -9.10
CA VAL A 178 -7.60 -1.69 -10.07
C VAL A 178 -8.42 -1.60 -11.34
N LYS A 179 -8.62 -0.38 -11.85
CA LYS A 179 -9.22 -0.14 -13.16
C LYS A 179 -8.18 -0.44 -14.25
N THR A 180 -8.48 -1.33 -15.19
CA THR A 180 -7.53 -1.79 -16.21
C THR A 180 -7.62 -1.03 -17.53
N THR A 181 -8.79 -0.53 -17.88
CA THR A 181 -9.03 0.30 -19.08
C THR A 181 -10.00 1.42 -18.76
N ASP A 182 -10.06 2.45 -19.61
CA ASP A 182 -11.00 3.56 -19.42
C ASP A 182 -12.47 3.11 -19.46
N SER A 183 -12.76 2.00 -20.14
CA SER A 183 -14.07 1.37 -20.35
C SER A 183 -14.58 0.54 -19.15
N SER A 184 -14.56 1.12 -17.96
CA SER A 184 -15.14 0.53 -16.73
C SER A 184 -14.70 -0.91 -16.45
N SER A 185 -13.50 -1.33 -16.85
CA SER A 185 -13.01 -2.68 -16.56
C SER A 185 -12.17 -2.67 -15.29
N TYR A 186 -12.46 -3.58 -14.37
CA TYR A 186 -11.81 -3.69 -13.06
C TYR A 186 -11.25 -5.09 -12.82
N VAL A 187 -10.14 -5.14 -12.09
CA VAL A 187 -9.45 -6.34 -11.66
C VAL A 187 -9.20 -6.26 -10.16
N LEU A 188 -9.51 -7.34 -9.43
CA LEU A 188 -9.05 -7.52 -8.07
C LEU A 188 -7.65 -8.13 -8.10
N GLN A 189 -6.68 -7.40 -7.57
CA GLN A 189 -5.33 -7.88 -7.34
C GLN A 189 -5.17 -8.29 -5.88
N ILE A 190 -4.60 -9.46 -5.63
CA ILE A 190 -4.20 -9.94 -4.30
C ILE A 190 -2.71 -10.25 -4.37
N TYR A 191 -1.92 -9.72 -3.46
CA TYR A 191 -0.47 -9.87 -3.51
C TYR A 191 0.17 -9.95 -2.12
N GLY A 192 1.29 -10.66 -2.02
CA GLY A 192 2.14 -10.66 -0.83
C GLY A 192 2.93 -9.36 -0.72
N THR A 193 3.10 -8.86 0.50
CA THR A 193 3.95 -7.67 0.77
C THR A 193 5.40 -8.05 1.06
N LYS A 194 5.66 -9.35 1.30
CA LYS A 194 7.00 -9.93 1.46
C LYS A 194 7.29 -10.90 0.32
N THR A 195 8.54 -10.92 -0.12
CA THR A 195 9.04 -11.86 -1.14
C THR A 195 9.39 -13.22 -0.52
N GLY A 196 9.63 -14.22 -1.37
CA GLY A 196 10.13 -15.52 -0.95
C GLY A 196 9.04 -16.57 -0.78
N THR A 197 9.42 -17.83 -1.01
CA THR A 197 8.51 -18.99 -0.99
C THR A 197 7.89 -19.21 0.39
N ALA A 198 8.63 -18.90 1.46
CA ALA A 198 8.15 -18.96 2.84
C ALA A 198 7.02 -17.95 3.14
N ASN A 199 6.95 -16.86 2.36
CA ASN A 199 5.91 -15.83 2.48
C ASN A 199 4.83 -15.98 1.39
N ALA A 200 4.68 -17.19 0.84
CA ALA A 200 3.72 -17.45 -0.23
C ALA A 200 2.29 -17.06 0.19
N VAL A 201 1.56 -16.52 -0.78
CA VAL A 201 0.17 -16.11 -0.66
C VAL A 201 -0.66 -16.94 -1.63
N SER A 202 -1.68 -17.61 -1.12
CA SER A 202 -2.66 -18.33 -1.91
C SER A 202 -4.06 -18.07 -1.38
N TYR A 203 -5.07 -18.36 -2.19
CA TYR A 203 -6.44 -18.26 -1.74
C TYR A 203 -7.28 -19.40 -2.28
N SER A 204 -8.43 -19.60 -1.65
CA SER A 204 -9.50 -20.46 -2.12
C SER A 204 -10.86 -19.88 -1.73
N GLY A 205 -11.93 -20.47 -2.26
CA GLY A 205 -13.29 -20.05 -1.93
C GLY A 205 -13.83 -18.91 -2.78
N ILE A 206 -13.07 -18.37 -3.73
CA ILE A 206 -13.63 -17.58 -4.84
C ILE A 206 -14.22 -18.55 -5.86
N THR A 207 -15.47 -18.32 -6.24
CA THR A 207 -16.13 -19.12 -7.26
C THR A 207 -16.09 -18.35 -8.58
N THR A 208 -15.01 -18.54 -9.35
CA THR A 208 -14.73 -17.85 -10.63
C THR A 208 -15.68 -18.26 -11.75
N ALA A 209 -15.85 -17.43 -12.79
CA ALA A 209 -16.75 -17.67 -13.92
C ALA A 209 -16.03 -17.68 -15.29
N ALA A 210 -16.56 -18.42 -16.27
CA ALA A 210 -15.95 -18.74 -17.60
C ALA A 210 -15.38 -17.56 -18.42
N THR A 211 -14.75 -17.84 -19.56
CA THR A 211 -14.53 -16.86 -20.66
C THR A 211 -15.41 -17.21 -21.86
N GLY A 212 -16.00 -16.22 -22.56
CA GLY A 212 -16.41 -16.37 -23.97
C GLY A 212 -17.91 -16.47 -24.32
N LEU A 213 -18.84 -15.99 -23.50
CA LEU A 213 -20.26 -15.92 -23.85
C LEU A 213 -20.43 -14.82 -24.91
N SER A 214 -20.96 -15.20 -26.07
CA SER A 214 -21.47 -14.23 -27.03
C SER A 214 -22.98 -14.10 -26.83
N ILE A 215 -23.45 -12.90 -26.56
CA ILE A 215 -24.89 -12.58 -26.46
C ILE A 215 -25.25 -11.70 -27.64
N ASN A 216 -25.90 -12.27 -28.66
CA ASN A 216 -26.40 -11.53 -29.81
C ASN A 216 -27.86 -11.12 -29.57
N LYS A 217 -28.10 -9.82 -29.42
CA LYS A 217 -29.42 -9.28 -29.06
C LYS A 217 -30.27 -8.98 -30.27
N THR A 218 -31.57 -9.09 -30.10
CA THR A 218 -32.56 -8.58 -31.03
C THR A 218 -33.65 -7.90 -30.21
N ASP A 219 -33.57 -6.57 -30.18
CA ASP A 219 -34.46 -5.71 -29.39
C ASP A 219 -35.92 -5.91 -29.80
N GLY A 220 -36.82 -5.92 -28.82
CA GLY A 220 -38.25 -5.81 -29.07
C GLY A 220 -38.59 -4.40 -29.57
N THR A 221 -39.35 -4.27 -30.65
CA THR A 221 -39.78 -2.95 -31.15
C THR A 221 -40.71 -2.27 -30.14
N THR A 222 -40.35 -1.05 -29.71
CA THR A 222 -41.19 -0.24 -28.82
C THR A 222 -42.55 0.04 -29.46
N GLY A 223 -43.64 -0.39 -28.82
CA GLY A 223 -45.01 0.01 -29.18
C GLY A 223 -45.77 -0.93 -30.12
N THR A 224 -45.25 -2.11 -30.46
CA THR A 224 -46.06 -3.15 -31.13
C THR A 224 -46.53 -4.18 -30.10
N PRO A 225 -47.84 -4.37 -29.87
CA PRO A 225 -48.31 -5.41 -28.95
C PRO A 225 -47.89 -6.80 -29.46
N GLY A 226 -47.10 -7.54 -28.67
CA GLY A 226 -46.89 -8.98 -28.87
C GLY A 226 -45.48 -9.47 -29.22
N THR A 227 -44.45 -8.61 -29.35
CA THR A 227 -43.06 -9.07 -29.52
C THR A 227 -42.27 -8.91 -28.21
N SER A 228 -41.63 -10.00 -27.77
CA SER A 228 -40.72 -10.00 -26.62
C SER A 228 -39.28 -9.94 -27.11
N GLU A 229 -38.41 -9.25 -26.38
CA GLU A 229 -36.97 -9.17 -26.69
C GLU A 229 -36.32 -10.57 -26.67
N THR A 230 -35.37 -10.81 -27.56
CA THR A 230 -34.64 -12.08 -27.61
C THR A 230 -33.13 -11.88 -27.59
N ALA A 231 -32.41 -12.81 -26.98
CA ALA A 231 -30.96 -12.83 -26.90
C ALA A 231 -30.43 -14.24 -27.19
N ALA A 232 -29.72 -14.42 -28.29
CA ALA A 232 -29.03 -15.67 -28.60
C ALA A 232 -27.71 -15.71 -27.84
N VAL A 233 -27.55 -16.71 -26.97
CA VAL A 233 -26.39 -16.89 -26.10
C VAL A 233 -25.59 -18.10 -26.56
N THR A 234 -24.36 -17.88 -27.02
CA THR A 234 -23.39 -18.93 -27.34
C THR A 234 -22.52 -19.22 -26.13
N PHE A 235 -22.65 -20.41 -25.56
CA PHE A 235 -21.88 -20.90 -24.41
C PHE A 235 -20.51 -21.42 -24.83
N THR A 236 -19.59 -21.41 -23.88
CA THR A 236 -18.25 -21.98 -23.98
C THR A 236 -18.05 -23.02 -22.89
N ALA A 237 -17.03 -23.87 -23.07
CA ALA A 237 -16.68 -24.85 -22.06
C ALA A 237 -16.21 -24.17 -20.76
N LEU A 238 -16.57 -24.79 -19.64
CA LEU A 238 -16.14 -24.45 -18.30
C LEU A 238 -15.08 -25.45 -17.84
N ASN A 239 -13.96 -24.95 -17.33
CA ASN A 239 -13.04 -25.78 -16.57
C ASN A 239 -13.67 -26.21 -15.25
N ALA A 240 -13.09 -27.23 -14.62
CA ALA A 240 -13.57 -27.74 -13.33
C ALA A 240 -13.75 -26.62 -12.29
N GLY A 241 -14.91 -26.60 -11.63
CA GLY A 241 -15.24 -25.59 -10.61
C GLY A 241 -15.58 -24.19 -11.11
N GLN A 242 -15.44 -23.90 -12.42
CA GLN A 242 -15.86 -22.62 -12.98
C GLN A 242 -17.38 -22.46 -12.93
N ARG A 243 -17.82 -21.22 -12.81
CA ARG A 243 -19.22 -20.83 -12.73
C ARG A 243 -19.67 -20.02 -13.94
N LEU A 244 -20.97 -19.87 -14.10
CA LEU A 244 -21.54 -18.92 -15.02
C LEU A 244 -22.81 -18.36 -14.39
N THR A 245 -22.88 -17.04 -14.21
CA THR A 245 -24.13 -16.38 -13.83
C THR A 245 -24.78 -15.75 -15.04
N LEU A 246 -25.99 -16.19 -15.36
CA LEU A 246 -26.79 -15.72 -16.50
C LEU A 246 -28.28 -15.82 -16.15
N ALA A 247 -29.07 -14.81 -16.53
CA ALA A 247 -30.53 -14.76 -16.30
C ALA A 247 -30.95 -14.98 -14.82
N GLY A 248 -30.09 -14.61 -13.86
CA GLY A 248 -30.34 -14.78 -12.42
C GLY A 248 -29.95 -16.15 -11.84
N LEU A 249 -29.48 -17.09 -12.66
CA LEU A 249 -28.98 -18.40 -12.22
C LEU A 249 -27.45 -18.46 -12.25
N THR A 250 -26.86 -19.11 -11.26
CA THR A 250 -25.43 -19.43 -11.23
C THR A 250 -25.21 -20.92 -11.47
N PHE A 251 -24.71 -21.30 -12.65
CA PHE A 251 -24.25 -22.66 -12.95
C PHE A 251 -22.82 -22.87 -12.43
N THR A 252 -22.49 -24.09 -12.04
CA THR A 252 -21.15 -24.48 -11.53
C THR A 252 -20.73 -25.79 -12.14
N ALA A 253 -19.61 -25.79 -12.85
CA ALA A 253 -19.04 -26.98 -13.44
C ALA A 253 -18.53 -27.95 -12.37
N GLY A 254 -18.73 -29.24 -12.59
CA GLY A 254 -18.28 -30.32 -11.73
C GLY A 254 -16.76 -30.48 -11.74
N SER A 255 -16.26 -31.53 -11.07
CA SER A 255 -14.82 -31.81 -10.92
C SER A 255 -14.06 -32.06 -12.23
N SER A 256 -14.77 -32.38 -13.31
CA SER A 256 -14.18 -32.61 -14.64
C SER A 256 -14.37 -31.43 -15.60
N GLY A 257 -14.97 -30.32 -15.15
CA GLY A 257 -15.44 -29.24 -16.03
C GLY A 257 -16.79 -29.56 -16.68
N ALA A 258 -17.23 -28.66 -17.56
CA ALA A 258 -18.42 -28.79 -18.40
C ALA A 258 -18.08 -28.39 -19.83
N THR A 259 -18.52 -29.15 -20.84
CA THR A 259 -18.39 -28.71 -22.24
C THR A 259 -19.39 -27.59 -22.54
N ALA A 260 -19.18 -26.85 -23.63
CA ALA A 260 -20.09 -25.77 -24.05
C ALA A 260 -21.53 -26.27 -24.22
N GLU A 261 -21.69 -27.48 -24.74
CA GLU A 261 -22.98 -28.14 -24.96
C GLU A 261 -23.64 -28.56 -23.64
N GLN A 262 -22.86 -29.01 -22.66
CA GLN A 262 -23.37 -29.33 -21.32
C GLN A 262 -23.91 -28.08 -20.62
N VAL A 263 -23.20 -26.95 -20.74
CA VAL A 263 -23.66 -25.67 -20.18
C VAL A 263 -24.91 -25.19 -20.93
N ALA A 264 -24.91 -25.22 -22.27
CA ALA A 264 -26.08 -24.87 -23.07
C ALA A 264 -27.29 -25.75 -22.73
N SER A 265 -27.08 -27.04 -22.49
CA SER A 265 -28.14 -27.97 -22.07
C SER A 265 -28.73 -27.60 -20.71
N ALA A 266 -27.88 -27.24 -19.74
CA ALA A 266 -28.34 -26.79 -18.42
C ALA A 266 -29.22 -25.53 -18.52
N PHE A 267 -28.84 -24.57 -19.37
CA PHE A 267 -29.57 -23.31 -19.60
C PHE A 267 -30.70 -23.40 -20.64
N GLY A 268 -30.94 -24.56 -21.26
CA GLY A 268 -32.05 -24.76 -22.20
C GLY A 268 -33.39 -25.04 -21.51
N GLY A 269 -34.48 -24.56 -22.10
CA GLY A 269 -35.85 -24.82 -21.62
C GLY A 269 -36.07 -24.30 -20.20
N LEU A 270 -35.64 -23.08 -19.92
CA LEU A 270 -35.88 -22.39 -18.65
C LEU A 270 -37.20 -21.64 -18.73
N ALA A 271 -38.00 -21.77 -17.67
CA ALA A 271 -39.14 -20.90 -17.43
C ALA A 271 -38.77 -19.89 -16.34
N ASP A 272 -39.32 -18.68 -16.46
CA ASP A 272 -39.12 -17.60 -15.49
C ASP A 272 -39.61 -18.02 -14.09
N GLY A 273 -38.91 -17.57 -13.05
CA GLY A 273 -39.17 -17.93 -11.66
C GLY A 273 -38.68 -19.31 -11.22
N ASN A 274 -38.19 -20.17 -12.13
CA ASN A 274 -37.63 -21.46 -11.73
C ASN A 274 -36.37 -21.29 -10.89
N SER A 275 -36.32 -21.93 -9.71
CA SER A 275 -35.16 -21.89 -8.83
C SER A 275 -34.06 -22.87 -9.24
N ALA A 276 -32.82 -22.59 -8.84
CA ALA A 276 -31.68 -23.49 -9.02
C ALA A 276 -31.97 -24.91 -8.52
N THR A 277 -32.58 -25.05 -7.33
CA THR A 277 -32.94 -26.34 -6.73
C THR A 277 -33.96 -27.11 -7.57
N SER A 278 -35.01 -26.45 -8.05
CA SER A 278 -36.03 -27.07 -8.88
C SER A 278 -35.45 -27.54 -10.21
N LEU A 279 -34.57 -26.74 -10.82
CA LEU A 279 -33.93 -27.05 -12.10
C LEU A 279 -32.92 -28.19 -11.97
N ASN A 280 -32.13 -28.24 -10.90
CA ASN A 280 -31.21 -29.36 -10.66
C ASN A 280 -31.95 -30.69 -10.60
N THR A 281 -33.12 -30.70 -9.95
CA THR A 281 -33.95 -31.90 -9.83
C THR A 281 -34.61 -32.25 -11.17
N SER A 282 -35.30 -31.31 -11.80
CA SER A 282 -36.08 -31.58 -13.01
C SER A 282 -35.22 -31.89 -14.24
N LYS A 283 -34.02 -31.31 -14.32
CA LYS A 283 -33.04 -31.58 -15.39
C LYS A 283 -32.01 -32.64 -15.03
N THR A 284 -32.09 -33.22 -13.83
CA THR A 284 -31.13 -34.24 -13.33
C THR A 284 -29.68 -33.75 -13.45
N LEU A 285 -29.42 -32.50 -13.06
CA LEU A 285 -28.09 -31.91 -13.15
C LEU A 285 -27.16 -32.47 -12.06
N GLY A 286 -25.88 -32.65 -12.42
CA GLY A 286 -24.88 -33.30 -11.59
C GLY A 286 -23.57 -33.47 -12.36
N THR A 287 -22.66 -34.31 -11.86
CA THR A 287 -21.34 -34.52 -12.47
C THR A 287 -21.41 -34.98 -13.94
N ALA A 288 -22.35 -35.87 -14.27
CA ALA A 288 -22.52 -36.36 -15.65
C ALA A 288 -23.09 -35.29 -16.60
N ALA A 289 -23.84 -34.32 -16.07
CA ALA A 289 -24.37 -33.17 -16.82
C ALA A 289 -23.35 -32.01 -16.89
N GLY A 290 -22.11 -32.23 -16.46
CA GLY A 290 -21.05 -31.22 -16.43
C GLY A 290 -21.12 -30.27 -15.23
N GLY A 291 -22.20 -30.28 -14.42
CA GLY A 291 -22.35 -29.36 -13.29
C GLY A 291 -23.77 -29.23 -12.76
N THR A 292 -23.99 -28.27 -11.86
CA THR A 292 -25.29 -27.95 -11.23
C THR A 292 -25.49 -26.44 -11.10
N PHE A 293 -26.73 -25.97 -11.04
CA PHE A 293 -27.02 -24.62 -10.56
C PHE A 293 -26.81 -24.53 -9.05
N THR A 294 -25.99 -23.60 -8.59
CA THR A 294 -25.63 -23.48 -7.17
C THR A 294 -26.25 -22.27 -6.48
N ALA A 295 -26.82 -21.33 -7.24
CA ALA A 295 -27.53 -20.19 -6.68
C ALA A 295 -28.56 -19.61 -7.66
N GLY A 296 -29.52 -18.88 -7.09
CA GLY A 296 -30.44 -18.01 -7.82
C GLY A 296 -31.70 -18.68 -8.36
N ALA A 297 -32.45 -17.88 -9.12
CA ALA A 297 -33.64 -18.28 -9.84
C ALA A 297 -33.68 -17.52 -11.17
N VAL A 298 -34.35 -18.09 -12.16
CA VAL A 298 -34.59 -17.40 -13.43
C VAL A 298 -35.41 -16.15 -13.13
N SER A 299 -34.99 -15.00 -13.65
CA SER A 299 -35.66 -13.72 -13.40
C SER A 299 -35.81 -12.92 -14.68
N GLY A 300 -37.05 -12.71 -15.12
CA GLY A 300 -37.42 -11.84 -16.25
C GLY A 300 -37.16 -12.43 -17.63
N TRP A 301 -36.71 -13.67 -17.71
CA TRP A 301 -36.36 -14.35 -18.96
C TRP A 301 -36.87 -15.79 -18.97
N SER A 302 -37.11 -16.31 -20.16
CA SER A 302 -37.29 -17.73 -20.46
C SER A 302 -36.26 -18.16 -21.51
N SER A 303 -36.08 -19.46 -21.74
CA SER A 303 -35.13 -19.93 -22.75
C SER A 303 -35.67 -21.04 -23.64
N SER A 304 -35.20 -21.07 -24.88
CA SER A 304 -35.53 -22.10 -25.86
C SER A 304 -35.08 -23.48 -25.40
N ALA A 305 -35.77 -24.53 -25.85
CA ALA A 305 -35.33 -25.91 -25.62
C ALA A 305 -33.90 -26.13 -26.14
N TYR A 306 -33.12 -26.95 -25.44
CA TYR A 306 -31.79 -27.35 -25.89
C TYR A 306 -31.88 -28.23 -27.14
N SER A 307 -31.00 -27.98 -28.11
CA SER A 307 -30.82 -28.84 -29.30
C SER A 307 -29.49 -29.58 -29.21
N SER A 308 -29.52 -30.89 -29.41
CA SER A 308 -28.34 -31.76 -29.29
C SER A 308 -27.19 -31.28 -30.18
N GLY A 309 -26.02 -31.07 -29.58
CA GLY A 309 -24.81 -30.59 -30.27
C GLY A 309 -24.76 -29.08 -30.51
N SER A 310 -25.74 -28.30 -30.04
CA SER A 310 -25.70 -26.84 -30.07
C SER A 310 -25.07 -26.29 -28.79
N ALA A 311 -24.18 -25.30 -28.94
CA ALA A 311 -23.72 -24.46 -27.83
C ALA A 311 -24.55 -23.17 -27.68
N VAL A 312 -25.66 -23.03 -28.40
CA VAL A 312 -26.46 -21.79 -28.45
C VAL A 312 -27.85 -22.01 -27.85
N ILE A 313 -28.28 -21.11 -26.97
CA ILE A 313 -29.65 -21.01 -26.45
C ILE A 313 -30.20 -19.60 -26.68
N THR A 314 -31.44 -19.51 -27.15
CA THR A 314 -32.13 -18.22 -27.26
C THR A 314 -32.93 -17.96 -25.99
N PHE A 315 -32.64 -16.85 -25.33
CA PHE A 315 -33.45 -16.33 -24.24
C PHE A 315 -34.49 -15.36 -24.78
N THR A 316 -35.68 -15.40 -24.19
CA THR A 316 -36.80 -14.52 -24.54
C THR A 316 -37.30 -13.84 -23.28
N ALA A 317 -37.41 -12.52 -23.30
CA ALA A 317 -37.93 -11.73 -22.18
C ALA A 317 -39.35 -12.20 -21.82
N SER A 318 -39.64 -12.29 -20.52
CA SER A 318 -40.96 -12.72 -20.03
C SER A 318 -42.05 -11.66 -20.20
N THR A 319 -41.67 -10.43 -20.49
CA THR A 319 -42.57 -9.31 -20.77
C THR A 319 -42.33 -8.79 -22.19
N THR A 320 -43.39 -8.35 -22.84
CA THR A 320 -43.32 -7.75 -24.19
C THR A 320 -42.70 -6.35 -24.13
N GLY A 321 -42.00 -5.97 -25.19
CA GLY A 321 -41.30 -4.69 -25.30
C GLY A 321 -39.82 -4.78 -24.92
N ASN A 322 -39.17 -3.62 -24.89
CA ASN A 322 -37.76 -3.49 -24.53
C ASN A 322 -37.58 -3.68 -23.02
N VAL A 323 -36.76 -4.65 -22.61
CA VAL A 323 -36.45 -4.89 -21.19
C VAL A 323 -34.99 -4.53 -20.90
N THR A 324 -34.54 -4.78 -19.67
CA THR A 324 -33.10 -4.71 -19.38
C THR A 324 -32.40 -5.89 -20.06
N ASP A 325 -31.48 -5.58 -20.96
CA ASP A 325 -30.60 -6.51 -21.66
C ASP A 325 -30.13 -7.69 -20.82
N LEU A 326 -30.23 -8.89 -21.40
CA LEU A 326 -29.59 -10.07 -20.84
C LEU A 326 -28.06 -9.88 -20.82
N SER A 327 -27.47 -10.05 -19.63
CA SER A 327 -26.02 -10.01 -19.43
C SER A 327 -25.55 -11.25 -18.66
N GLY A 328 -24.36 -11.73 -19.02
CA GLY A 328 -23.63 -12.76 -18.29
C GLY A 328 -22.38 -12.15 -17.66
N SER A 329 -22.00 -12.63 -16.47
CA SER A 329 -20.76 -12.19 -15.80
C SER A 329 -19.77 -13.35 -15.66
N PHE A 330 -18.49 -13.00 -15.80
CA PHE A 330 -17.34 -13.87 -15.90
C PHE A 330 -16.26 -13.42 -14.93
N LEU A 331 -15.53 -14.35 -14.32
CA LEU A 331 -14.43 -14.03 -13.41
C LEU A 331 -13.23 -14.90 -13.75
N THR A 332 -12.16 -14.33 -14.28
CA THR A 332 -10.93 -15.08 -14.58
C THR A 332 -9.92 -14.85 -13.46
N ALA A 333 -9.54 -15.91 -12.75
CA ALA A 333 -8.44 -15.89 -11.78
C ALA A 333 -7.15 -16.43 -12.39
N ALA A 334 -6.05 -15.72 -12.20
CA ALA A 334 -4.72 -16.19 -12.56
C ALA A 334 -3.70 -15.78 -11.49
N GLN A 335 -2.74 -16.66 -11.21
CA GLN A 335 -1.51 -16.27 -10.53
C GLN A 335 -0.60 -15.58 -11.54
N THR A 336 -0.32 -14.30 -11.33
CA THR A 336 0.50 -13.48 -12.24
C THR A 336 1.98 -13.49 -11.87
N THR A 337 2.31 -13.81 -10.62
CA THR A 337 3.69 -14.04 -10.19
C THR A 337 3.66 -15.09 -9.09
N THR A 338 4.53 -16.09 -9.22
CA THR A 338 4.76 -17.07 -8.17
C THR A 338 5.89 -16.58 -7.27
N ALA A 339 5.74 -16.73 -5.96
CA ALA A 339 6.78 -16.41 -5.01
C ALA A 339 8.03 -17.27 -5.28
N THR A 340 9.18 -16.60 -5.31
CA THR A 340 10.50 -17.23 -5.47
C THR A 340 11.44 -16.69 -4.43
N ASP A 341 12.43 -17.48 -4.04
CA ASP A 341 13.52 -17.02 -3.19
C ASP A 341 14.64 -16.40 -4.05
N SER A 342 15.38 -15.48 -3.45
CA SER A 342 16.64 -15.01 -4.02
C SER A 342 17.68 -16.10 -3.85
N GLN A 343 18.50 -16.28 -4.88
CA GLN A 343 19.65 -17.15 -4.84
C GLN A 343 20.86 -16.34 -5.26
N ILE A 344 21.85 -16.32 -4.38
CA ILE A 344 23.15 -15.70 -4.66
C ILE A 344 24.25 -16.73 -4.48
N THR A 345 25.36 -16.52 -5.18
CA THR A 345 26.59 -17.27 -4.97
C THR A 345 27.65 -16.33 -4.45
N VAL A 346 28.21 -16.60 -3.27
CA VAL A 346 29.31 -15.84 -2.67
C VAL A 346 30.53 -16.74 -2.55
N ASN A 347 31.65 -16.36 -3.18
CA ASN A 347 32.89 -17.15 -3.18
C ASN A 347 32.65 -18.64 -3.51
N SER A 348 31.85 -18.89 -4.57
CA SER A 348 31.43 -20.22 -5.04
C SER A 348 30.45 -20.99 -4.15
N THR A 349 29.99 -20.42 -3.03
CA THR A 349 28.97 -21.03 -2.17
C THR A 349 27.60 -20.43 -2.46
N SER A 350 26.58 -21.25 -2.69
CA SER A 350 25.22 -20.79 -2.96
C SER A 350 24.43 -20.57 -1.66
N PHE A 351 23.71 -19.45 -1.59
CA PHE A 351 22.84 -19.06 -0.50
C PHE A 351 21.45 -18.75 -1.04
N VAL A 352 20.43 -19.15 -0.29
CA VAL A 352 19.02 -18.91 -0.61
C VAL A 352 18.39 -18.05 0.49
N ARG A 353 17.67 -17.00 0.12
CA ARG A 353 16.97 -16.12 1.06
C ARG A 353 15.60 -15.75 0.53
N SER A 354 14.65 -15.52 1.43
CA SER A 354 13.32 -15.04 1.06
C SER A 354 13.29 -13.57 0.64
N SER A 355 14.40 -12.83 0.78
CA SER A 355 14.49 -11.38 0.57
C SER A 355 15.55 -11.01 -0.47
N ASN A 356 15.34 -9.88 -1.14
CA ASN A 356 16.37 -9.22 -1.95
C ASN A 356 17.28 -8.29 -1.12
N VAL A 357 17.02 -8.17 0.18
CA VAL A 357 17.92 -7.52 1.15
C VAL A 357 18.53 -8.63 2.00
N ILE A 358 19.85 -8.82 1.88
CA ILE A 358 20.60 -9.92 2.48
C ILE A 358 21.71 -9.36 3.36
N SER A 359 21.62 -9.60 4.67
CA SER A 359 22.55 -9.04 5.68
C SER A 359 23.28 -10.10 6.50
N ASP A 360 23.15 -11.39 6.15
CA ASP A 360 23.58 -12.52 6.97
C ASP A 360 24.51 -13.50 6.24
N VAL A 361 24.99 -13.12 5.05
CA VAL A 361 25.90 -13.95 4.23
C VAL A 361 27.35 -13.51 4.34
N ILE A 362 27.59 -12.20 4.48
CA ILE A 362 28.92 -11.62 4.71
C ILE A 362 28.82 -10.79 5.99
N ASP A 363 29.68 -11.07 6.97
CA ASP A 363 29.61 -10.45 8.28
C ASP A 363 29.77 -8.92 8.21
N GLY A 364 28.78 -8.21 8.77
CA GLY A 364 28.67 -6.76 8.70
C GLY A 364 28.39 -6.17 7.31
N VAL A 365 28.02 -6.94 6.30
CA VAL A 365 27.68 -6.42 4.96
C VAL A 365 26.22 -6.70 4.62
N THR A 366 25.51 -5.67 4.18
CA THR A 366 24.15 -5.79 3.63
C THR A 366 24.17 -5.61 2.12
N LEU A 367 23.57 -6.57 1.40
CA LEU A 367 23.39 -6.57 -0.04
C LEU A 367 21.94 -6.25 -0.38
N ASN A 368 21.70 -5.32 -1.30
CA ASN A 368 20.39 -5.08 -1.90
C ASN A 368 20.44 -5.51 -3.37
N LEU A 369 19.62 -6.48 -3.75
CA LEU A 369 19.61 -7.08 -5.09
C LEU A 369 18.54 -6.43 -5.95
N PHE A 370 18.89 -6.06 -7.18
CA PHE A 370 17.99 -5.41 -8.13
C PHE A 370 17.82 -6.20 -9.42
N ASN A 371 18.88 -6.87 -9.90
CA ASN A 371 18.86 -7.69 -11.11
C ASN A 371 19.72 -8.95 -10.96
N THR A 372 19.45 -9.95 -11.80
CA THR A 372 20.33 -11.13 -11.94
C THR A 372 21.62 -10.76 -12.67
N SER A 373 22.70 -11.50 -12.40
CA SER A 373 23.99 -11.29 -13.05
C SER A 373 24.56 -12.59 -13.60
N ALA A 374 25.05 -12.54 -14.84
CA ALA A 374 25.74 -13.68 -15.46
C ALA A 374 27.21 -13.80 -15.01
N THR A 375 27.82 -12.68 -14.62
CA THR A 375 29.20 -12.60 -14.15
C THR A 375 29.26 -12.19 -12.69
N ALA A 376 30.30 -12.63 -11.98
CA ALA A 376 30.44 -12.29 -10.57
C ALA A 376 30.76 -10.79 -10.40
N GLN A 377 30.03 -10.15 -9.49
CA GLN A 377 30.27 -8.79 -9.03
C GLN A 377 31.30 -8.84 -7.90
N MET A 378 32.44 -8.18 -8.09
CA MET A 378 33.48 -8.11 -7.07
C MET A 378 33.14 -7.00 -6.07
N ILE A 379 32.76 -7.39 -4.86
CA ILE A 379 32.52 -6.47 -3.75
C ILE A 379 33.82 -6.33 -2.97
N ASN A 380 34.37 -5.12 -2.94
CA ASN A 380 35.54 -4.78 -2.14
C ASN A 380 35.09 -4.06 -0.87
N VAL A 381 35.40 -4.66 0.27
CA VAL A 381 35.17 -4.08 1.59
C VAL A 381 36.52 -3.68 2.16
N SER A 382 36.74 -2.39 2.31
CA SER A 382 38.00 -1.82 2.79
C SER A 382 37.77 -0.92 4.01
N ARG A 383 38.82 -0.64 4.76
CA ARG A 383 38.77 0.44 5.74
C ARG A 383 38.48 1.74 4.99
N GLY A 384 37.47 2.48 5.46
CA GLY A 384 37.17 3.80 4.96
C GLY A 384 38.17 4.84 5.45
N SER A 385 37.96 6.09 5.03
CA SER A 385 38.75 7.21 5.52
C SER A 385 38.64 7.38 7.04
N ASP A 386 39.78 7.57 7.68
CA ASP A 386 39.84 7.89 9.10
C ASP A 386 39.51 9.38 9.29
N THR A 387 38.38 9.68 9.94
CA THR A 387 37.94 11.06 10.23
C THR A 387 38.19 11.47 11.68
N SER A 388 38.90 10.63 12.45
CA SER A 388 39.23 10.85 13.86
C SER A 388 39.79 12.23 14.13
N GLU A 389 40.75 12.64 13.30
CA GLU A 389 41.43 13.93 13.44
C GLU A 389 40.46 15.10 13.26
N THR A 390 39.59 15.04 12.25
CA THR A 390 38.58 16.06 11.98
C THR A 390 37.60 16.18 13.14
N VAL A 391 37.12 15.05 13.65
CA VAL A 391 36.13 15.02 14.74
C VAL A 391 36.75 15.48 16.06
N ILE A 392 37.98 15.06 16.37
CA ILE A 392 38.73 15.53 17.56
C ILE A 392 38.96 17.04 17.49
N LYS A 393 39.41 17.57 16.33
CA LYS A 393 39.62 19.02 16.15
C LYS A 393 38.32 19.79 16.37
N LYS A 394 37.22 19.35 15.75
CA LYS A 394 35.90 19.98 15.92
C LYS A 394 35.44 20.00 17.37
N MET A 395 35.64 18.92 18.12
CA MET A 395 35.34 18.86 19.54
C MET A 395 36.18 19.86 20.35
N ILE A 396 37.49 19.92 20.09
CA ILE A 396 38.40 20.84 20.79
C ILE A 396 38.03 22.30 20.48
N ASP A 397 37.76 22.63 19.21
CA ASP A 397 37.43 23.98 18.79
C ASP A 397 36.11 24.47 19.42
N THR A 398 35.08 23.62 19.40
CA THR A 398 33.78 23.95 20.00
C THR A 398 33.84 24.07 21.52
N TYR A 399 34.65 23.23 22.18
CA TYR A 399 34.94 23.37 23.60
C TYR A 399 35.65 24.68 23.93
N ASN A 400 36.69 25.03 23.17
CA ASN A 400 37.46 26.26 23.37
C ASN A 400 36.61 27.51 23.14
N ASP A 401 35.75 27.50 22.12
CA ASP A 401 34.82 28.58 21.82
C ASP A 401 33.77 28.77 22.93
N TRP A 402 33.23 27.67 23.46
CA TRP A 402 32.37 27.70 24.64
C TRP A 402 33.10 28.28 25.87
N LEU A 403 34.32 27.82 26.14
CA LEU A 403 35.12 28.28 27.27
C LEU A 403 35.49 29.77 27.17
N GLN A 404 35.82 30.26 25.97
CA GLN A 404 36.09 31.68 25.74
C GLN A 404 34.86 32.53 26.05
N ARG A 405 33.65 32.08 25.69
CA ARG A 405 32.42 32.82 25.96
C ARG A 405 32.09 32.88 27.45
N ILE A 406 32.41 31.86 28.24
CA ILE A 406 32.18 31.86 29.70
C ILE A 406 33.15 32.77 30.45
N LYS A 407 34.35 32.98 29.90
CA LYS A 407 35.38 33.82 30.53
C LYS A 407 35.15 35.32 30.33
N LEU A 408 34.28 35.71 29.41
CA LEU A 408 33.81 37.08 29.17
C LEU A 408 32.60 37.37 30.05
#